data_AF-A0A8J7BLJ2-F1
#
_entry.id   AF-A0A8J7BLJ2-F1
#
_cell.length_a   1.000
_cell.length_b   1.000
_cell.length_c   1.000
_cell.angle_alpha   90.00
_cell.angle_beta   90.00
_cell.angle_gamma   90.00
#
_symmetry.space_group_name_H-M   'P 1'
#
loop_
_entity.id
_entity.type
_entity.pdbx_description
1 polymer ?
#
loop_
_entity_poly.entity_id
_entity_poly.type
_entity_poly.pdbx_seq_one_letter_code
_entity_poly.pdbx_strand_id
1 'polypeptide(L)'
;MGVLLQLTSTDAALNSLLSFPGHIVLMTVCAEEYRQLLQNQGFQFCPVDATSDLAILACPIADDQGIIGDLWLFKQSTEAFTKPEIGLVHQVANQCAIAIRQARLYQAAQQQVEELERLNHLKDDFLNTVSHELRTPLTSTRMAIQLLEITLKQPEISKAKATHYLQILRNECQREMRLIHDLLDLARLDANIDPLALTIANLGEWIISHLAPCDVNLPSLLL
;
A
#
# COMPACT_ATOMS: atom_id res chain seq x y z
N MET A 1 -8.62 -1.62 20.76
CA MET A 1 -9.37 -0.64 21.58
C MET A 1 -9.81 0.46 20.64
N GLY A 2 -11.06 0.37 20.17
CA GLY A 2 -11.55 1.13 19.02
C GLY A 2 -12.22 2.44 19.44
N VAL A 3 -11.83 3.52 18.77
CA VAL A 3 -12.64 4.73 18.59
C VAL A 3 -13.77 4.36 17.63
N LEU A 4 -15.04 4.60 17.99
CA LEU A 4 -16.14 4.51 17.02
C LEU A 4 -17.17 5.64 17.22
N LEU A 5 -17.45 6.32 16.11
CA LEU A 5 -18.36 7.46 15.90
C LEU A 5 -19.52 7.02 14.98
N GLN A 6 -20.79 7.20 15.38
CA GLN A 6 -21.96 7.71 14.64
C GLN A 6 -23.32 7.39 15.33
N LEU A 7 -24.31 8.31 15.20
CA LEU A 7 -25.71 8.19 15.65
C LEU A 7 -26.70 8.78 14.61
N THR A 8 -27.99 8.44 14.70
CA THR A 8 -29.14 9.11 14.04
C THR A 8 -30.33 9.34 15.01
N SER A 9 -31.14 10.38 14.74
CA SER A 9 -32.09 11.12 15.62
C SER A 9 -33.47 10.45 15.87
N THR A 10 -34.38 10.92 16.73
CA THR A 10 -35.14 12.21 16.75
C THR A 10 -35.66 12.54 18.17
N ASP A 11 -35.65 13.83 18.50
CA ASP A 11 -35.67 14.51 19.80
C ASP A 11 -36.78 14.20 20.84
N ALA A 12 -36.43 14.32 22.13
CA ALA A 12 -37.10 15.23 23.09
C ALA A 12 -36.32 15.28 24.44
N ALA A 13 -35.40 16.24 24.55
CA ALA A 13 -34.77 16.82 25.74
C ALA A 13 -33.35 16.34 26.16
N LEU A 14 -33.14 15.16 26.73
CA LEU A 14 -31.78 14.69 27.15
C LEU A 14 -31.77 13.19 27.53
N ASN A 15 -32.83 12.46 27.19
CA ASN A 15 -33.30 11.30 27.95
C ASN A 15 -32.60 9.95 27.68
N SER A 16 -31.44 9.94 27.06
CA SER A 16 -30.67 8.68 26.90
C SER A 16 -29.16 8.86 27.00
N LEU A 17 -28.67 10.06 27.31
CA LEU A 17 -27.31 10.47 26.95
C LEU A 17 -26.18 9.81 27.76
N LEU A 18 -26.44 9.17 28.92
CA LEU A 18 -25.40 8.54 29.75
C LEU A 18 -25.86 7.32 30.58
N SER A 19 -26.82 6.50 30.11
CA SER A 19 -27.30 5.37 30.93
C SER A 19 -26.64 4.01 30.70
N PHE A 20 -25.76 3.81 29.70
CA PHE A 20 -25.01 2.55 29.58
C PHE A 20 -23.63 2.74 28.93
N PRO A 21 -22.62 1.93 29.31
CA PRO A 21 -21.31 1.96 28.66
C PRO A 21 -21.43 1.60 27.17
N GLY A 22 -20.92 2.47 26.28
CA GLY A 22 -20.76 2.18 24.86
C GLY A 22 -21.78 2.80 23.89
N HIS A 23 -22.49 3.88 24.24
CA HIS A 23 -23.34 4.62 23.30
C HIS A 23 -22.65 5.88 22.76
N ILE A 24 -22.92 6.18 21.49
CA ILE A 24 -22.38 7.31 20.72
C ILE A 24 -23.37 8.49 20.87
N VAL A 25 -22.95 9.74 20.68
CA VAL A 25 -23.79 10.96 20.72
C VAL A 25 -23.55 11.81 19.46
N LEU A 26 -24.61 12.41 18.90
CA LEU A 26 -24.53 13.32 17.74
C LEU A 26 -24.17 14.75 18.21
N MET A 27 -22.97 15.23 17.87
CA MET A 27 -22.49 16.57 18.27
C MET A 27 -23.24 17.74 17.66
N THR A 28 -24.17 17.51 16.74
CA THR A 28 -25.05 18.57 16.20
C THR A 28 -25.99 19.17 17.25
N VAL A 29 -26.22 18.47 18.37
CA VAL A 29 -27.05 18.97 19.49
C VAL A 29 -26.25 19.92 20.39
N CYS A 30 -24.93 19.81 20.41
CA CYS A 30 -23.99 20.70 21.12
C CYS A 30 -23.04 21.41 20.12
N ALA A 31 -23.60 21.87 18.99
CA ALA A 31 -22.80 22.37 17.86
C ALA A 31 -22.04 23.67 18.18
N GLU A 32 -22.50 24.44 19.17
CA GLU A 32 -21.84 25.66 19.62
C GLU A 32 -20.65 25.35 20.53
N GLU A 33 -20.81 24.37 21.41
CA GLU A 33 -19.79 23.87 22.31
C GLU A 33 -18.71 23.10 21.56
N TYR A 34 -19.09 22.29 20.56
CA TYR A 34 -18.13 21.57 19.71
C TYR A 34 -17.22 22.51 18.91
N ARG A 35 -17.73 23.68 18.50
CA ARG A 35 -16.92 24.68 17.80
C ARG A 35 -15.76 25.18 18.64
N GLN A 36 -15.90 25.22 19.97
CA GLN A 36 -14.81 25.60 20.87
C GLN A 36 -13.72 24.53 20.86
N LEU A 37 -14.08 23.24 20.89
CA LEU A 37 -13.09 22.16 20.76
C LEU A 37 -12.34 22.23 19.44
N LEU A 38 -13.04 22.48 18.33
CA LEU A 38 -12.44 22.70 17.01
C LEU A 38 -11.49 23.91 16.95
N GLN A 39 -11.63 24.85 17.89
CA GLN A 39 -10.75 26.00 18.08
C GLN A 39 -9.66 25.75 19.13
N ASN A 40 -9.45 24.49 19.52
CA ASN A 40 -8.52 24.06 20.56
C ASN A 40 -8.84 24.66 21.95
N GLN A 41 -10.12 24.85 22.24
CA GLN A 41 -10.62 25.33 23.53
C GLN A 41 -11.45 24.25 24.21
N GLY A 42 -11.02 23.83 25.39
CA GLY A 42 -11.84 22.97 26.24
C GLY A 42 -13.06 23.71 26.77
N PHE A 43 -14.13 22.98 27.02
CA PHE A 43 -15.35 23.52 27.62
C PHE A 43 -15.88 22.59 28.70
N GLN A 44 -16.64 23.15 29.63
CA GLN A 44 -17.36 22.39 30.63
C GLN A 44 -18.80 22.87 30.74
N PHE A 45 -19.69 21.95 31.10
CA PHE A 45 -21.08 22.26 31.38
C PHE A 45 -21.62 21.32 32.45
N CYS A 46 -22.68 21.76 33.13
CA CYS A 46 -23.35 21.00 34.17
C CYS A 46 -24.84 20.94 33.82
N PRO A 47 -25.36 19.82 33.29
CA PRO A 47 -26.80 19.61 33.21
C PRO A 47 -27.44 19.73 34.60
N VAL A 48 -28.52 20.51 34.68
CA VAL A 48 -29.32 20.71 35.89
C VAL A 48 -30.76 20.25 35.60
N ASP A 49 -30.91 18.99 35.20
CA ASP A 49 -32.22 18.36 34.99
C ASP A 49 -32.51 17.33 36.10
N ALA A 50 -33.80 17.17 36.42
CA ALA A 50 -34.36 16.69 37.69
C ALA A 50 -34.02 15.26 38.17
N THR A 51 -33.06 14.54 37.56
CA THR A 51 -32.74 13.15 37.91
C THR A 51 -31.27 12.83 38.16
N SER A 52 -30.31 13.70 37.81
CA SER A 52 -28.91 13.50 38.23
C SER A 52 -28.07 14.76 38.11
N ASP A 53 -27.36 15.08 39.21
CA ASP A 53 -26.31 16.08 39.23
C ASP A 53 -25.08 15.55 38.48
N LEU A 54 -24.75 16.14 37.32
CA LEU A 54 -23.62 15.71 36.52
C LEU A 54 -22.87 16.93 35.96
N ALA A 55 -21.55 16.94 36.12
CA ALA A 55 -20.64 17.87 35.49
C ALA A 55 -19.81 17.15 34.41
N ILE A 56 -19.65 17.78 33.26
CA ILE A 56 -18.94 17.25 32.09
C ILE A 56 -17.83 18.23 31.70
N LEU A 57 -16.63 17.71 31.46
CA LEU A 57 -15.50 18.45 30.92
C LEU A 57 -15.01 17.77 29.64
N ALA A 58 -14.97 18.54 28.56
CA ALA A 58 -14.37 18.14 27.31
C ALA A 58 -13.08 18.95 27.09
N CYS A 59 -11.98 18.26 26.84
CA CYS A 59 -10.68 18.86 26.60
C CYS A 59 -10.12 18.36 25.26
N PRO A 60 -9.71 19.23 24.34
CA PRO A 60 -9.13 18.79 23.08
C PRO A 60 -7.78 18.11 23.33
N ILE A 61 -7.55 17.01 22.64
CA ILE A 61 -6.26 16.37 22.47
C ILE A 61 -5.72 16.90 21.15
N ALA A 62 -4.80 17.86 21.21
CA ALA A 62 -4.27 18.54 20.03
C ALA A 62 -2.75 18.65 20.09
N ASP A 63 -2.14 18.70 18.91
CA ASP A 63 -0.74 19.07 18.73
C ASP A 63 -0.61 20.26 17.76
N ASP A 64 0.61 20.56 17.35
CA ASP A 64 0.94 21.63 16.41
C ASP A 64 0.32 21.45 15.00
N GLN A 65 -0.14 20.25 14.65
CA GLN A 65 -0.77 19.96 13.36
C GLN A 65 -2.30 19.94 13.44
N GLY A 66 -2.87 20.13 14.63
CA GLY A 66 -4.30 20.25 14.85
C GLY A 66 -4.84 19.28 15.89
N ILE A 67 -6.16 19.15 15.90
CA ILE A 67 -6.87 18.36 16.90
C ILE A 67 -6.88 16.89 16.47
N ILE A 68 -6.39 16.04 17.36
CA ILE A 68 -6.30 14.58 17.20
C ILE A 68 -7.61 13.92 17.66
N GLY A 69 -8.24 14.49 18.69
CA GLY A 69 -9.50 14.03 19.28
C GLY A 69 -9.83 14.81 20.55
N ASP A 70 -10.73 14.30 21.39
CA ASP A 70 -11.16 14.96 22.62
C ASP A 70 -11.16 13.99 23.80
N LEU A 71 -10.79 14.49 24.99
CA LEU A 71 -10.83 13.80 26.26
C LEU A 71 -12.07 14.26 27.05
N TRP A 72 -12.93 13.32 27.42
CA TRP A 72 -14.18 13.59 28.13
C TRP A 72 -14.13 13.04 29.55
N LEU A 73 -14.45 13.90 30.52
CA LEU A 73 -14.61 13.53 31.93
C LEU A 73 -16.05 13.79 32.38
N PHE A 74 -16.54 12.89 33.22
CA PHE A 74 -17.89 12.92 33.78
C PHE A 74 -17.78 12.81 35.30
N LYS A 75 -18.41 13.73 36.04
CA LYS A 75 -18.44 13.75 37.51
C LYS A 75 -19.88 13.87 37.96
N GLN A 76 -20.38 12.94 38.79
CA GLN A 76 -21.73 13.02 39.35
C GLN A 76 -21.78 14.06 40.48
N SER A 77 -21.93 15.33 40.12
CA SER A 77 -21.91 16.48 41.01
C SER A 77 -22.58 17.68 40.34
N THR A 78 -23.14 18.58 41.15
CA THR A 78 -23.62 19.91 40.71
C THR A 78 -22.48 20.92 40.59
N GLU A 79 -21.31 20.59 41.11
CA GLU A 79 -20.15 21.47 41.09
C GLU A 79 -19.38 21.31 39.79
N ALA A 80 -19.16 22.44 39.10
CA ALA A 80 -18.27 22.53 37.96
C ALA A 80 -16.84 22.11 38.34
N PHE A 81 -16.05 21.70 37.34
CA PHE A 81 -14.64 21.42 37.55
C PHE A 81 -13.91 22.70 37.96
N THR A 82 -13.09 22.55 38.99
CA THR A 82 -12.23 23.61 39.50
C THR A 82 -11.07 23.88 38.54
N LYS A 83 -10.47 25.07 38.63
CA LYS A 83 -9.31 25.43 37.77
C LYS A 83 -8.15 24.43 37.86
N PRO A 84 -7.77 23.91 39.05
CA PRO A 84 -6.74 22.88 39.14
C PRO A 84 -7.13 21.57 38.44
N GLU A 85 -8.39 21.12 38.54
CA GLU A 85 -8.87 19.92 37.85
C GLU A 85 -8.83 20.11 36.32
N ILE A 86 -9.30 21.25 35.83
CA ILE A 86 -9.22 21.60 34.39
C ILE A 86 -7.76 21.64 33.93
N GLY A 87 -6.88 22.24 34.72
CA GLY A 87 -5.44 22.31 34.40
C GLY A 87 -4.80 20.92 34.32
N LEU A 88 -5.15 20.02 35.25
CA LEU A 88 -4.69 18.64 35.22
C LEU A 88 -5.18 17.90 33.97
N VAL A 89 -6.46 18.06 33.62
CA VAL A 89 -7.04 17.41 32.44
C VAL A 89 -6.39 17.92 31.15
N HIS A 90 -6.09 19.21 31.05
CA HIS A 90 -5.32 19.75 29.91
C HIS A 90 -3.91 19.16 29.86
N GLN A 91 -3.23 18.99 31.00
CA GLN A 91 -1.91 18.34 31.03
C GLN A 91 -1.99 16.88 30.56
N VAL A 92 -3.00 16.13 30.98
CA VAL A 92 -3.23 14.76 30.52
C VAL A 92 -3.54 14.74 29.02
N ALA A 93 -4.40 15.63 28.53
CA ALA A 93 -4.74 15.73 27.11
C ALA A 93 -3.49 16.02 26.25
N ASN A 94 -2.60 16.91 26.72
CA ASN A 94 -1.33 17.18 26.06
C ASN A 94 -0.42 15.94 26.01
N GLN A 95 -0.32 15.19 27.11
CA GLN A 95 0.46 13.94 27.14
C GLN A 95 -0.14 12.86 26.23
N CYS A 96 -1.47 12.77 26.17
CA CYS A 96 -2.16 11.91 25.22
C CYS A 96 -1.85 12.30 23.78
N ALA A 97 -1.83 13.60 23.45
CA ALA A 97 -1.49 14.08 22.10
C ALA A 97 -0.08 13.62 21.69
N ILE A 98 0.90 13.80 22.56
CA ILE A 98 2.29 13.36 22.35
C ILE A 98 2.35 11.84 22.14
N ALA A 99 1.74 11.07 23.04
CA ALA A 99 1.78 9.61 22.99
C ALA A 99 1.10 9.06 21.74
N ILE A 100 -0.06 9.60 21.35
CA ILE A 100 -0.78 9.19 20.14
C ILE A 100 0.04 9.53 18.89
N ARG A 101 0.66 10.72 18.84
CA ARG A 101 1.53 11.11 17.73
C ARG A 101 2.72 10.17 17.60
N GLN A 102 3.40 9.88 18.71
CA GLN A 102 4.53 8.95 18.74
C GLN A 102 4.12 7.56 18.27
N ALA A 103 2.98 7.04 18.74
CA ALA A 103 2.46 5.75 18.30
C ALA A 103 2.18 5.72 16.79
N ARG A 104 1.52 6.76 16.25
CA ARG A 104 1.24 6.88 14.81
C ARG A 104 2.53 6.96 13.98
N LEU A 105 3.50 7.76 14.40
CA LEU A 105 4.80 7.87 13.72
C LEU A 105 5.56 6.55 13.75
N TYR A 106 5.54 5.86 14.89
CA TYR A 106 6.17 4.56 15.03
C TYR A 106 5.52 3.51 14.12
N GLN A 107 4.18 3.46 14.07
CA GLN A 107 3.44 2.57 13.18
C GLN A 107 3.74 2.86 11.70
N ALA A 108 3.76 4.13 11.30
CA ALA A 108 4.09 4.52 9.93
C ALA A 108 5.53 4.12 9.56
N ALA A 109 6.48 4.31 10.49
CA ALA A 109 7.86 3.88 10.29
C ALA A 109 7.99 2.35 10.18
N GLN A 110 7.27 1.58 11.03
CA GLN A 110 7.24 0.12 10.93
C GLN A 110 6.68 -0.36 9.59
N GLN A 111 5.57 0.23 9.12
CA GLN A 111 5.01 -0.10 7.81
C GLN A 111 5.98 0.20 6.66
N GLN A 112 6.74 1.29 6.75
CA GLN A 112 7.78 1.60 5.76
C GLN A 112 8.92 0.59 5.80
N VAL A 113 9.36 0.15 6.98
CA VAL A 113 10.39 -0.88 7.12
C VAL A 113 9.90 -2.21 6.54
N GLU A 114 8.69 -2.65 6.88
CA GLU A 114 8.09 -3.88 6.35
C GLU A 114 7.99 -3.85 4.81
N GLU A 115 7.57 -2.72 4.24
CA GLU A 115 7.48 -2.59 2.79
C GLU A 115 8.87 -2.58 2.13
N LEU A 116 9.86 -1.92 2.74
CA LEU A 116 11.25 -1.95 2.26
C LEU A 116 11.84 -3.37 2.31
N GLU A 117 11.60 -4.11 3.38
CA GLU A 117 12.02 -5.51 3.51
C GLU A 117 11.35 -6.38 2.45
N ARG A 118 10.04 -6.21 2.23
CA ARG A 118 9.30 -6.91 1.18
C ARG A 118 9.87 -6.63 -0.21
N LEU A 119 10.11 -5.35 -0.53
CA LEU A 119 10.73 -4.95 -1.80
C LEU A 119 12.13 -5.50 -1.96
N ASN A 120 12.93 -5.50 -0.89
CA ASN A 120 14.28 -6.04 -0.94
C ASN A 120 14.27 -7.56 -1.13
N HIS A 121 13.36 -8.28 -0.49
CA HIS A 121 13.16 -9.72 -0.72
C HIS A 121 12.75 -10.02 -2.17
N LEU A 122 11.80 -9.26 -2.73
CA LEU A 122 11.43 -9.41 -4.14
C LEU A 122 12.61 -9.13 -5.07
N LYS A 123 13.44 -8.13 -4.76
CA LYS A 123 14.67 -7.85 -5.51
C LYS A 123 15.66 -9.01 -5.45
N ASP A 124 15.85 -9.59 -4.26
CA ASP A 124 16.77 -10.72 -4.07
C ASP A 124 16.27 -11.97 -4.80
N ASP A 125 14.97 -12.28 -4.71
CA ASP A 125 14.35 -13.39 -5.45
C ASP A 125 14.44 -13.21 -6.97
N PHE A 126 14.25 -11.97 -7.44
CA PHE A 126 14.43 -11.62 -8.84
C PHE A 126 15.89 -11.84 -9.30
N LEU A 127 16.87 -11.30 -8.56
CA LEU A 127 18.28 -11.46 -8.87
C LEU A 127 18.73 -12.92 -8.84
N ASN A 128 18.21 -13.71 -7.90
CA ASN A 128 18.45 -15.15 -7.84
C ASN A 128 17.89 -15.86 -9.08
N THR A 129 16.65 -15.58 -9.44
CA THR A 129 16.02 -16.13 -10.65
C THR A 129 16.82 -15.81 -11.91
N VAL A 130 17.17 -14.54 -12.11
CA VAL A 130 17.99 -14.10 -13.26
C VAL A 130 19.33 -14.82 -13.28
N SER A 131 19.99 -14.94 -12.13
CA SER A 131 21.28 -15.65 -12.02
C SER A 131 21.17 -17.13 -12.39
N HIS A 132 20.06 -17.79 -12.02
CA HIS A 132 19.79 -19.18 -12.36
C HIS A 132 19.52 -19.36 -13.86
N GLU A 133 18.69 -18.49 -14.44
CA GLU A 133 18.37 -18.51 -15.86
C GLU A 133 19.60 -18.22 -16.74
N LEU A 134 20.56 -17.42 -16.26
CA LEU A 134 21.84 -17.17 -16.93
C LEU A 134 22.85 -18.33 -16.76
N ARG A 135 22.85 -19.01 -15.60
CA ARG A 135 23.81 -20.10 -15.34
C ARG A 135 23.66 -21.27 -16.30
N THR A 136 22.43 -21.59 -16.67
CA THR A 136 22.10 -22.70 -17.58
C THR A 136 22.70 -22.53 -18.99
N PRO A 137 22.41 -21.45 -19.74
CA PRO A 137 22.98 -21.23 -21.08
C PRO A 137 24.51 -21.06 -21.03
N LEU A 138 25.07 -20.42 -20.00
CA LEU A 138 26.52 -20.33 -19.83
C LEU A 138 27.17 -21.71 -19.63
N THR A 139 26.52 -22.59 -18.86
CA THR A 139 27.01 -23.97 -18.66
C THR A 139 26.95 -24.76 -19.96
N SER A 140 25.84 -24.65 -20.71
CA SER A 140 25.66 -25.26 -22.03
C SER A 140 26.73 -24.78 -23.03
N THR A 141 26.97 -23.47 -23.07
CA THR A 141 28.00 -22.83 -23.89
C THR A 141 29.39 -23.37 -23.57
N ARG A 142 29.77 -23.40 -22.27
CA ARG A 142 31.06 -23.93 -21.84
C ARG A 142 31.25 -25.39 -22.24
N MET A 143 30.21 -26.23 -22.08
CA MET A 143 30.27 -27.63 -22.47
C MET A 143 30.42 -27.80 -23.98
N ALA A 144 29.68 -27.03 -24.80
CA ALA A 144 29.78 -27.08 -26.25
C ALA A 144 31.17 -26.64 -26.74
N ILE A 145 31.78 -25.61 -26.12
CA ILE A 145 33.18 -25.22 -26.40
C ILE A 145 34.14 -26.37 -26.09
N GLN A 146 34.04 -26.97 -24.90
CA GLN A 146 34.92 -28.09 -24.51
C GLN A 146 34.80 -29.28 -25.48
N LEU A 147 33.58 -29.66 -25.87
CA LEU A 147 33.35 -30.76 -26.82
C LEU A 147 33.84 -30.42 -28.23
N LEU A 148 33.72 -29.15 -28.65
CA LEU A 148 34.25 -28.67 -29.91
C LEU A 148 35.79 -28.73 -29.91
N GLU A 149 36.45 -28.28 -28.84
CA GLU A 149 37.90 -28.38 -28.68
C GLU A 149 38.40 -29.83 -28.75
N ILE A 150 37.70 -30.76 -28.09
CA ILE A 150 38.02 -32.20 -28.16
C ILE A 150 37.88 -32.71 -29.60
N THR A 151 36.81 -32.32 -30.31
CA THR A 151 36.55 -32.74 -31.69
C THR A 151 37.61 -32.23 -32.66
N LEU A 152 38.07 -30.98 -32.47
CA LEU A 152 39.07 -30.35 -33.33
C LEU A 152 40.49 -30.92 -33.12
N LYS A 153 40.77 -31.56 -31.99
CA LYS A 153 42.04 -32.23 -31.70
C LYS A 153 42.13 -33.66 -32.26
N GLN A 154 41.04 -34.20 -32.83
CA GLN A 154 41.04 -35.55 -33.39
C GLN A 154 41.79 -35.60 -34.73
N PRO A 155 42.49 -36.71 -35.04
CA PRO A 155 43.22 -36.88 -36.31
C PRO A 155 42.30 -36.73 -37.54
N GLU A 156 41.04 -37.16 -37.39
CA GLU A 156 39.99 -37.00 -38.40
C GLU A 156 38.82 -36.22 -37.79
N ILE A 157 38.61 -34.99 -38.27
CA ILE A 157 37.61 -34.08 -37.70
C ILE A 157 36.22 -34.46 -38.20
N SER A 158 35.33 -34.82 -37.26
CA SER A 158 33.91 -34.98 -37.56
C SER A 158 33.24 -33.62 -37.78
N LYS A 159 33.11 -33.19 -39.05
CA LYS A 159 32.41 -31.96 -39.42
C LYS A 159 30.98 -31.90 -38.86
N ALA A 160 30.26 -33.03 -38.85
CA ALA A 160 28.91 -33.10 -38.30
C ALA A 160 28.85 -32.74 -36.81
N LYS A 161 29.78 -33.27 -35.99
CA LYS A 161 29.86 -32.93 -34.56
C LYS A 161 30.26 -31.47 -34.33
N ALA A 162 31.25 -30.98 -35.08
CA ALA A 162 31.67 -29.59 -34.99
C ALA A 162 30.52 -28.62 -35.31
N THR A 163 29.78 -28.87 -36.40
CA THR A 163 28.59 -28.09 -36.76
C THR A 163 27.52 -28.16 -35.67
N HIS A 164 27.28 -29.33 -35.08
CA HIS A 164 26.31 -29.48 -34.00
C HIS A 164 26.67 -28.65 -32.76
N TYR A 165 27.92 -28.67 -32.31
CA TYR A 165 28.35 -27.86 -31.17
C TYR A 165 28.31 -26.35 -31.46
N LEU A 166 28.68 -25.92 -32.67
CA LEU A 166 28.51 -24.53 -33.12
C LEU A 166 27.03 -24.11 -33.13
N GLN A 167 26.11 -25.01 -33.48
CA GLN A 167 24.67 -24.75 -33.43
C GLN A 167 24.19 -24.53 -31.99
N ILE A 168 24.64 -25.36 -31.04
CA ILE A 168 24.34 -25.19 -29.60
C ILE A 168 24.81 -23.80 -29.14
N LEU A 169 26.06 -23.44 -29.42
CA LEU A 169 26.62 -22.13 -29.06
C LEU A 169 25.78 -20.98 -29.61
N ARG A 170 25.42 -21.04 -30.89
CA ARG A 170 24.59 -20.01 -31.53
C ARG A 170 23.23 -19.87 -30.84
N ASN A 171 22.59 -20.99 -30.53
CA ASN A 171 21.28 -21.00 -29.87
C ASN A 171 21.35 -20.42 -28.45
N GLU A 172 22.37 -20.77 -27.67
CA GLU A 172 22.53 -20.25 -26.31
C GLU A 172 22.85 -18.75 -26.32
N CYS A 173 23.72 -18.27 -27.21
CA CYS A 173 23.97 -16.83 -27.36
C CYS A 173 22.68 -16.07 -27.75
N GLN A 174 21.85 -16.63 -28.63
CA GLN A 174 20.56 -16.03 -28.99
C GLN A 174 19.58 -16.01 -27.80
N ARG A 175 19.61 -17.05 -26.95
CA ARG A 175 18.80 -17.11 -25.73
C ARG A 175 19.25 -16.08 -24.70
N GLU A 176 20.56 -15.99 -24.43
CA GLU A 176 21.14 -14.99 -23.52
C GLU A 176 20.83 -13.58 -23.97
N MET A 177 20.97 -13.28 -25.27
CA MET A 177 20.60 -11.97 -25.80
C MET A 177 19.13 -11.64 -25.55
N ARG A 178 18.20 -12.58 -25.73
CA ARG A 178 16.78 -12.35 -25.43
C ARG A 178 16.57 -12.05 -23.95
N LEU A 179 17.16 -12.85 -23.06
CA LEU A 179 17.03 -12.65 -21.61
C LEU A 179 17.58 -11.28 -21.16
N ILE A 180 18.68 -10.82 -21.76
CA ILE A 180 19.23 -9.48 -21.50
C ILE A 180 18.27 -8.39 -21.99
N HIS A 181 17.67 -8.53 -23.17
CA HIS A 181 16.69 -7.56 -23.66
C HIS A 181 15.46 -7.52 -22.76
N ASP A 182 14.90 -8.68 -22.40
CA ASP A 182 13.74 -8.78 -21.50
C ASP A 182 14.03 -8.08 -20.15
N LEU A 183 15.25 -8.26 -19.62
CA LEU A 183 15.69 -7.60 -18.40
C LEU A 183 15.82 -6.07 -18.54
N LEU A 184 16.37 -5.59 -19.67
CA LEU A 184 16.50 -4.16 -19.95
C LEU A 184 15.14 -3.51 -20.18
N ASP A 185 14.22 -4.19 -20.85
CA ASP A 185 12.86 -3.71 -21.07
C ASP A 185 12.11 -3.59 -19.74
N LEU A 186 12.25 -4.59 -18.86
CA LEU A 186 11.70 -4.53 -17.50
C LEU A 186 12.28 -3.34 -16.70
N ALA A 187 13.59 -3.13 -16.74
CA ALA A 187 14.24 -2.02 -16.05
C ALA A 187 13.79 -0.65 -16.57
N ARG A 188 13.50 -0.53 -17.87
CA ARG A 188 12.95 0.71 -18.46
C ARG A 188 11.52 0.98 -18.03
N LEU A 189 10.70 -0.07 -17.94
CA LEU A 189 9.32 0.01 -17.45
C LEU A 189 9.29 0.46 -15.97
N ASP A 190 10.13 -0.14 -15.13
CA ASP A 190 10.22 0.22 -13.70
C ASP A 190 10.69 1.66 -13.49
N ALA A 191 11.62 2.15 -14.31
CA ALA A 191 12.13 3.50 -14.22
C ALA A 191 11.20 4.57 -14.83
N ASN A 192 10.07 4.16 -15.43
CA ASN A 192 9.08 5.02 -16.10
C ASN A 192 9.72 5.97 -17.14
N ILE A 193 10.82 5.52 -17.76
CA ILE A 193 11.64 6.32 -18.69
C ILE A 193 10.92 6.48 -20.05
N ASP A 194 10.06 5.53 -20.42
CA ASP A 194 9.16 5.61 -21.56
C ASP A 194 7.70 5.48 -21.05
N PRO A 195 7.01 6.60 -20.74
CA PRO A 195 5.61 6.54 -20.33
C PRO A 195 4.79 5.95 -21.49
N LEU A 196 4.15 4.81 -21.24
CA LEU A 196 3.27 4.15 -22.20
C LEU A 196 2.14 5.11 -22.59
N ALA A 197 2.24 5.70 -23.78
CA ALA A 197 1.23 6.57 -24.34
C ALA A 197 0.04 5.72 -24.80
N LEU A 198 -0.86 5.43 -23.87
CA LEU A 198 -2.11 4.76 -24.16
C LEU A 198 -2.93 5.64 -25.12
N THR A 199 -3.11 5.15 -26.33
CA THR A 199 -3.95 5.79 -27.35
C THR A 199 -5.20 4.95 -27.58
N ILE A 200 -6.34 5.61 -27.77
CA ILE A 200 -7.58 4.93 -28.14
C ILE A 200 -7.42 4.48 -29.59
N ALA A 201 -7.16 3.19 -29.80
CA ALA A 201 -7.07 2.59 -31.13
C ALA A 201 -8.42 2.01 -31.54
N ASN A 202 -8.85 2.28 -32.77
CA ASN A 202 -9.98 1.58 -33.36
C ASN A 202 -9.55 0.15 -33.70
N LEU A 203 -9.98 -0.81 -32.88
CA LEU A 203 -9.66 -2.23 -33.04
C LEU A 203 -10.00 -2.76 -34.44
N GLY A 204 -11.08 -2.29 -35.06
CA GLY A 204 -11.46 -2.72 -36.41
C GLY A 204 -10.44 -2.29 -37.47
N GLU A 205 -9.99 -1.04 -37.42
CA GLU A 205 -9.02 -0.50 -38.38
C GLU A 205 -7.60 -1.03 -38.11
N TRP A 206 -7.24 -1.23 -36.84
CA TRP A 206 -5.97 -1.83 -36.44
C TRP A 206 -5.86 -3.30 -36.85
N ILE A 207 -6.91 -4.09 -36.63
CA ILE A 207 -6.98 -5.50 -37.07
C ILE A 207 -6.90 -5.58 -38.60
N ILE A 208 -7.69 -4.79 -39.33
CA ILE A 208 -7.70 -4.85 -40.80
C ILE A 208 -6.34 -4.45 -41.39
N SER A 209 -5.67 -3.45 -40.84
CA SER A 209 -4.37 -2.97 -41.34
C SER A 209 -3.19 -3.87 -41.02
N HIS A 210 -3.26 -4.70 -39.97
CA HIS A 210 -2.15 -5.54 -39.50
C HIS A 210 -2.38 -7.05 -39.65
N LEU A 211 -3.61 -7.50 -39.95
CA LEU A 211 -3.95 -8.94 -40.06
C LEU A 211 -4.47 -9.42 -41.43
N ALA A 212 -4.50 -8.59 -42.48
CA ALA A 212 -4.93 -9.07 -43.80
C ALA A 212 -3.81 -8.99 -44.87
N PRO A 213 -3.51 -10.08 -45.62
CA PRO A 213 -4.29 -11.30 -45.77
C PRO A 213 -3.55 -12.56 -45.26
N CYS A 214 -4.00 -13.13 -44.14
CA CYS A 214 -3.90 -14.57 -43.95
C CYS A 214 -4.89 -15.22 -44.92
N ASP A 215 -4.37 -15.87 -45.96
CA ASP A 215 -5.11 -16.68 -46.93
C ASP A 215 -5.67 -17.93 -46.20
N VAL A 216 -6.78 -17.77 -45.47
CA VAL A 216 -7.46 -18.90 -44.85
C VAL A 216 -8.28 -19.59 -45.95
N ASN A 217 -7.62 -20.55 -46.61
CA ASN A 217 -8.25 -21.47 -47.54
C ASN A 217 -9.21 -22.39 -46.76
N LEU A 218 -10.47 -21.95 -46.59
CA LEU A 218 -11.53 -22.74 -45.98
C LEU A 218 -12.01 -23.79 -46.99
N PRO A 219 -11.86 -25.10 -46.73
CA PRO A 219 -12.42 -26.11 -47.59
C PRO A 219 -13.95 -26.03 -47.56
N SER A 220 -14.53 -25.93 -48.74
CA SER A 220 -15.96 -25.95 -49.02
C SER A 220 -16.59 -27.26 -48.53
N LEU A 221 -17.14 -27.26 -47.31
CA LEU A 221 -18.14 -28.22 -46.87
C LEU A 221 -19.53 -27.56 -46.97
N LEU A 222 -20.05 -27.58 -48.19
CA LEU A 222 -21.48 -27.55 -48.48
C LEU A 222 -21.80 -28.83 -49.27
N LEU A 223 -22.25 -29.85 -48.55
CA LEU A 223 -23.31 -30.80 -48.89
C LEU A 223 -23.58 -31.72 -47.70
#